data_AF-A0A1A2V1L1-F1
#
_entry.id   AF-A0A1A2V1L1-F1
#
_cell.length_a   1.000
_cell.length_b   1.000
_cell.length_c   1.000
_cell.angle_alpha   90.00
_cell.angle_beta   90.00
_cell.angle_gamma   90.00
#
_symmetry.space_group_name_H-M   'P 1'
#
loop_
_entity.id
_entity.type
_entity.pdbx_description
1 polymer ?
#
loop_
_entity_poly.entity_id
_entity_poly.type
_entity_poly.pdbx_seq_one_letter_code
_entity_poly.pdbx_strand_id
1 'polypeptide(L)'
;PNKAALIKAAIAARTDVALPRLRAAAARSGSAVDRIEAVLDEASRMMREQPHLAAFDRAVRAESTQHPVRGRPEYSGPKALRRIIVVILRDARTTGALPPGTDPDAAADAIHALARGLTERAATLDADAYAATLASAKELISGTLFARPATHPRSTARRRSTPGP
;
A
#
# COMPACT_ATOMS: atom_id res chain seq x y z
N PRO A 1 28.76 14.22 13.76
CA PRO A 1 27.57 13.80 12.98
C PRO A 1 28.02 12.86 11.86
N ASN A 2 27.34 11.71 11.65
CA ASN A 2 27.67 10.77 10.57
C ASN A 2 26.56 10.75 9.51
N LYS A 3 26.87 10.28 8.29
CA LYS A 3 25.92 10.21 7.16
C LYS A 3 24.63 9.47 7.52
N ALA A 4 24.73 8.39 8.30
CA ALA A 4 23.57 7.61 8.73
C ALA A 4 22.64 8.37 9.67
N ALA A 5 23.18 9.17 10.59
CA ALA A 5 22.42 10.02 11.50
C ALA A 5 21.69 11.14 10.74
N LEU A 6 22.33 11.73 9.73
CA LEU A 6 21.70 12.75 8.87
C LEU A 6 20.55 12.17 8.03
N ILE A 7 20.75 11.00 7.42
CA ILE A 7 19.69 10.31 6.68
C ILE A 7 18.52 9.96 7.62
N LYS A 8 18.80 9.46 8.83
CA LYS A 8 17.76 9.15 9.82
C LYS A 8 16.98 10.39 10.24
N ALA A 9 17.66 11.51 10.48
CA ALA A 9 17.03 12.78 10.84
C ALA A 9 16.15 13.31 9.70
N ALA A 10 16.62 13.24 8.44
CA ALA A 10 15.84 13.64 7.26
C ALA A 10 14.57 12.77 7.09
N ILE A 11 14.67 11.46 7.29
CA ILE A 11 13.52 10.55 7.26
C ILE A 11 12.52 10.89 8.38
N ALA A 12 13.00 11.15 9.59
CA ALA A 12 12.16 11.50 10.74
C ALA A 12 11.40 12.81 10.49
N ALA A 13 12.10 13.88 10.10
CA ALA A 13 11.49 15.18 9.80
C ALA A 13 10.42 15.07 8.69
N ARG A 14 10.67 14.27 7.66
CA ARG A 14 9.65 13.99 6.64
C ARG A 14 8.45 13.23 7.19
N THR A 15 8.71 12.22 8.02
CA THR A 15 7.63 11.42 8.63
C THR A 15 6.73 12.31 9.49
N ASP A 16 7.29 13.29 10.20
CA ASP A 16 6.53 14.24 11.01
C ASP A 16 5.58 15.12 10.19
N VAL A 17 5.94 15.43 8.93
CA VAL A 17 5.06 16.18 8.00
C VAL A 17 4.03 15.26 7.35
N ALA A 18 4.44 14.07 6.89
CA ALA A 18 3.57 13.17 6.14
C ALA A 18 2.51 12.50 7.03
N LEU A 19 2.86 12.13 8.25
CA LEU A 19 2.03 11.29 9.10
C LEU A 19 0.73 11.97 9.55
N PRO A 20 0.69 13.25 9.97
CA PRO A 20 -0.56 13.94 10.25
C PRO A 20 -1.51 13.98 9.06
N ARG A 21 -0.98 14.22 7.85
CA ARG A 21 -1.77 14.29 6.60
C ARG A 21 -2.37 12.93 6.24
N LEU A 22 -1.57 11.87 6.30
CA LEU A 22 -2.05 10.51 6.07
C LEU A 22 -3.09 10.06 7.10
N ARG A 23 -2.93 10.46 8.37
CA ARG A 23 -3.94 10.19 9.42
C ARG A 23 -5.24 10.96 9.16
N ALA A 24 -5.16 12.22 8.75
CA ALA A 24 -6.34 13.00 8.39
C ALA A 24 -7.08 12.37 7.20
N ALA A 25 -6.35 11.89 6.19
CA ALA A 25 -6.93 11.17 5.06
C ALA A 25 -7.60 9.86 5.49
N ALA A 26 -6.97 9.10 6.39
CA ALA A 26 -7.52 7.85 6.94
C ALA A 26 -8.74 8.06 7.85
N ALA A 27 -8.85 9.23 8.49
CA ALA A 27 -9.95 9.57 9.39
C ALA A 27 -11.20 10.08 8.65
N ARG A 28 -11.17 10.18 7.31
CA ARG A 28 -12.33 10.60 6.53
C ARG A 28 -13.49 9.62 6.71
N SER A 29 -14.70 10.16 6.71
CA SER A 29 -15.93 9.37 6.72
C SER A 29 -16.05 8.55 5.43
N GLY A 30 -16.52 7.31 5.55
CA GLY A 30 -16.75 6.43 4.40
C GLY A 30 -16.42 4.98 4.72
N SER A 31 -16.48 4.15 3.68
CA SER A 31 -16.08 2.75 3.73
C SER A 31 -14.57 2.60 3.98
N ALA A 32 -14.13 1.38 4.25
CA ALA A 32 -12.69 1.08 4.33
C ALA A 32 -11.97 1.37 3.00
N VAL A 33 -12.63 1.12 1.87
CA VAL A 33 -12.12 1.44 0.52
C VAL A 33 -11.93 2.94 0.39
N ASP A 34 -12.94 3.76 0.71
CA ASP A 34 -12.87 5.22 0.60
C ASP A 34 -11.70 5.79 1.43
N ARG A 35 -11.50 5.26 2.64
CA ARG A 35 -10.39 5.64 3.53
C ARG A 35 -9.03 5.25 2.96
N ILE A 36 -8.90 4.05 2.37
CA ILE A 36 -7.66 3.60 1.72
C ILE A 36 -7.36 4.46 0.49
N GLU A 37 -8.35 4.72 -0.37
CA GLU A 37 -8.19 5.56 -1.54
C GLU A 37 -7.77 6.98 -1.18
N ALA A 38 -8.39 7.57 -0.16
CA ALA A 38 -8.02 8.89 0.34
C ALA A 38 -6.56 8.92 0.83
N VAL A 39 -6.09 7.86 1.50
CA VAL A 39 -4.69 7.73 1.93
C VAL A 39 -3.74 7.65 0.72
N LEU A 40 -4.10 6.89 -0.33
CA LEU A 40 -3.32 6.80 -1.56
C LEU A 40 -3.28 8.12 -2.33
N ASP A 41 -4.40 8.84 -2.40
CA ASP A 41 -4.48 10.17 -3.01
C ASP A 41 -3.61 11.17 -2.28
N GLU A 42 -3.65 11.16 -0.95
CA GLU A 42 -2.85 12.07 -0.14
C GLU A 42 -1.36 11.74 -0.28
N ALA A 43 -0.98 10.46 -0.28
CA ALA A 43 0.39 10.04 -0.55
C ALA A 43 0.86 10.51 -1.94
N SER A 44 0.01 10.37 -2.96
CA SER A 44 0.29 10.79 -4.33
C SER A 44 0.41 12.32 -4.45
N ARG A 45 -0.46 13.06 -3.76
CA ARG A 45 -0.45 14.52 -3.70
C ARG A 45 0.83 15.04 -3.06
N MET A 46 1.22 14.51 -1.90
CA MET A 46 2.45 14.91 -1.21
C MET A 46 3.70 14.68 -2.08
N MET A 47 3.71 13.62 -2.88
CA MET A 47 4.81 13.38 -3.81
C MET A 47 4.93 14.42 -4.92
N ARG A 48 3.79 14.90 -5.45
CA ARG A 48 3.78 15.98 -6.45
C ARG A 48 4.16 17.33 -5.85
N GLU A 49 3.72 17.59 -4.61
CA GLU A 49 4.09 18.81 -3.87
C GLU A 49 5.60 18.85 -3.57
N GLN A 50 6.25 17.68 -3.42
CA GLN A 50 7.66 17.60 -3.02
C GLN A 50 8.46 16.57 -3.87
N PRO A 51 8.73 16.85 -5.16
CA PRO A 51 9.41 15.89 -6.07
C PRO A 51 10.81 15.46 -5.60
N HIS A 52 11.52 16.37 -4.93
CA HIS A 52 12.85 16.11 -4.36
C HIS A 52 12.80 15.02 -3.26
N LEU A 53 11.67 14.85 -2.57
CA LEU A 53 11.52 13.78 -1.58
C LEU A 53 11.33 12.41 -2.24
N ALA A 54 10.67 12.34 -3.40
CA ALA A 54 10.58 11.09 -4.16
C ALA A 54 11.96 10.64 -4.66
N ALA A 55 12.79 11.59 -5.11
CA ALA A 55 14.18 11.33 -5.48
C ALA A 55 15.03 10.89 -4.28
N PHE A 56 14.86 11.53 -3.11
CA PHE A 56 15.53 11.14 -1.87
C PHE A 56 15.15 9.71 -1.45
N ASP A 57 13.87 9.36 -1.47
CA ASP A 57 13.39 8.00 -1.15
C ASP A 57 14.01 6.94 -2.06
N ARG A 58 14.10 7.24 -3.36
CA ARG A 58 14.75 6.37 -4.33
C ARG A 58 16.24 6.22 -4.02
N ALA A 59 16.93 7.32 -3.72
CA ALA A 59 18.37 7.31 -3.41
C ALA A 59 18.68 6.54 -2.11
N VAL A 60 17.94 6.80 -1.03
CA VAL A 60 18.10 6.07 0.24
C VAL A 60 17.83 4.57 0.06
N ARG A 61 16.87 4.22 -0.79
CA ARG A 61 16.57 2.82 -1.11
C ARG A 61 17.67 2.16 -1.93
N ALA A 62 18.14 2.81 -3.00
CA ALA A 62 19.25 2.32 -3.81
C ALA A 62 20.49 2.06 -2.93
N GLU A 63 20.80 2.99 -2.02
CA GLU A 63 21.89 2.83 -1.06
C GLU A 63 21.66 1.65 -0.11
N SER A 64 20.42 1.44 0.36
CA SER A 64 20.06 0.33 1.25
C SER A 64 20.14 -1.04 0.57
N THR A 65 19.76 -1.14 -0.70
CA THR A 65 19.85 -2.39 -1.48
C THR A 65 21.29 -2.71 -1.88
N GLN A 66 22.10 -1.70 -2.21
CA GLN A 66 23.49 -1.88 -2.62
C GLN A 66 24.44 -2.17 -1.44
N HIS A 67 24.09 -1.70 -0.24
CA HIS A 67 24.89 -1.92 0.97
C HIS A 67 24.03 -2.47 2.11
N PRO A 68 23.66 -3.77 2.06
CA PRO A 68 22.92 -4.44 3.13
C PRO A 68 23.84 -4.67 4.35
N VAL A 69 24.22 -3.60 5.05
CA VAL A 69 25.02 -3.69 6.28
C VAL A 69 24.09 -4.02 7.45
N ARG A 70 24.38 -5.10 8.18
CA ARG A 70 23.73 -5.42 9.47
C ARG A 70 23.85 -4.22 10.42
N GLY A 71 22.71 -3.64 10.81
CA GLY A 71 22.67 -2.59 11.85
C GLY A 71 22.39 -1.15 11.37
N ARG A 72 22.12 -0.91 10.08
CA ARG A 72 21.59 0.40 9.65
C ARG A 72 20.15 0.55 10.16
N PRO A 73 19.71 1.75 10.61
CA PRO A 73 18.32 1.95 11.04
C PRO A 73 17.39 1.49 9.93
N GLU A 74 16.54 0.51 10.23
CA GLU A 74 15.43 0.11 9.37
C GLU A 74 14.71 1.38 8.92
N TYR A 75 14.58 1.56 7.61
CA TYR A 75 13.87 2.67 7.01
C TYR A 75 12.43 2.68 7.57
N SER A 76 12.16 3.56 8.55
CA SER A 76 10.96 3.50 9.40
C SER A 76 9.80 4.36 8.88
N GLY A 77 10.07 5.24 7.91
CA GLY A 77 9.07 6.08 7.23
C GLY A 77 7.95 5.29 6.53
N PRO A 78 8.22 4.15 5.86
CA PRO A 78 7.18 3.29 5.26
C PRO A 78 6.35 2.50 6.28
N LYS A 79 6.86 2.27 7.50
CA LYS A 79 6.10 1.56 8.55
C LYS A 79 4.90 2.38 9.04
N ALA A 80 4.91 3.70 8.87
CA ALA A 80 3.81 4.58 9.24
C ALA A 80 2.58 4.38 8.33
N LEU A 81 2.78 4.42 7.01
CA LEU A 81 1.71 4.20 6.03
C LEU A 81 1.10 2.80 6.19
N ARG A 82 1.95 1.76 6.30
CA ARG A 82 1.49 0.40 6.56
C ARG A 82 0.64 0.31 7.83
N ARG A 83 1.08 0.93 8.94
CA ARG A 83 0.33 0.94 10.21
C ARG A 83 -1.05 1.57 10.07
N ILE A 84 -1.17 2.69 9.34
CA ILE A 84 -2.46 3.34 9.08
C ILE A 84 -3.38 2.39 8.29
N ILE A 85 -2.87 1.75 7.24
CA ILE A 85 -3.64 0.80 6.43
C ILE A 85 -4.11 -0.40 7.27
N VAL A 86 -3.24 -0.96 8.13
CA VAL A 86 -3.60 -2.05 9.05
C VAL A 86 -4.77 -1.66 9.95
N VAL A 87 -4.79 -0.43 10.48
CA VAL A 87 -5.89 0.04 11.33
C VAL A 87 -7.20 0.08 10.54
N ILE A 88 -7.19 0.68 9.34
CA ILE A 88 -8.38 0.73 8.48
C ILE A 88 -8.91 -0.67 8.15
N LEU A 89 -8.01 -1.60 7.83
CA LEU A 89 -8.39 -2.98 7.51
C LEU A 89 -8.89 -3.74 8.74
N ARG A 90 -8.33 -3.52 9.92
CA ARG A 90 -8.84 -4.14 11.15
C ARG A 90 -10.26 -3.64 11.45
N ASP A 91 -10.53 -2.35 11.30
CA ASP A 91 -11.88 -1.79 11.42
C ASP A 91 -12.84 -2.37 10.37
N ALA A 92 -12.36 -2.56 9.14
CA ALA A 92 -13.15 -3.16 8.08
C ALA A 92 -13.52 -4.62 8.40
N ARG A 93 -12.62 -5.36 9.05
CA ARG A 93 -12.88 -6.73 9.51
C ARG A 93 -13.89 -6.75 10.64
N THR A 94 -13.79 -5.85 11.63
CA THR A 94 -14.73 -5.80 12.75
C THR A 94 -16.14 -5.40 12.32
N THR A 95 -16.26 -4.54 11.30
CA THR A 95 -17.55 -4.13 10.72
C THR A 95 -18.10 -5.10 9.66
N GLY A 96 -17.37 -6.17 9.33
CA GLY A 96 -17.77 -7.17 8.33
C GLY A 96 -17.66 -6.69 6.88
N ALA A 97 -17.00 -5.56 6.63
CA ALA A 97 -16.74 -5.03 5.30
C ALA A 97 -15.60 -5.76 4.57
N LEU A 98 -14.70 -6.43 5.30
CA LEU A 98 -13.69 -7.31 4.69
C LEU A 98 -14.25 -8.73 4.49
N PRO A 99 -13.94 -9.37 3.35
CA PRO A 99 -14.33 -10.76 3.12
C PRO A 99 -13.84 -11.72 4.21
N PRO A 100 -14.62 -12.77 4.54
CA PRO A 100 -14.19 -13.80 5.48
C PRO A 100 -12.92 -14.49 4.99
N GLY A 101 -11.91 -14.60 5.87
CA GLY A 101 -10.62 -15.24 5.54
C GLY A 101 -9.54 -14.28 5.04
N THR A 102 -9.85 -13.00 4.77
CA THR A 102 -8.84 -12.00 4.48
C THR A 102 -8.06 -11.64 5.76
N ASP A 103 -6.75 -11.85 5.75
CA ASP A 103 -5.85 -11.39 6.82
C ASP A 103 -5.56 -9.89 6.65
N PRO A 104 -5.93 -9.02 7.61
CA PRO A 104 -5.66 -7.58 7.54
C PRO A 104 -4.18 -7.23 7.42
N ASP A 105 -3.29 -8.01 8.03
CA ASP A 105 -1.85 -7.72 8.00
C ASP A 105 -1.27 -8.06 6.61
N ALA A 106 -1.59 -9.23 6.06
CA ALA A 106 -1.22 -9.58 4.68
C ALA A 106 -1.80 -8.61 3.63
N ALA A 107 -3.07 -8.21 3.79
CA ALA A 107 -3.70 -7.22 2.90
C ALA A 107 -3.01 -5.84 3.02
N ALA A 108 -2.62 -5.43 4.22
CA ALA A 108 -1.86 -4.19 4.41
C ALA A 108 -0.48 -4.25 3.74
N ASP A 109 0.20 -5.40 3.79
CA ASP A 109 1.49 -5.61 3.11
C ASP A 109 1.34 -5.50 1.58
N ALA A 110 0.29 -6.09 1.01
CA ALA A 110 -0.01 -5.98 -0.42
C ALA A 110 -0.30 -4.52 -0.84
N ILE A 111 -1.18 -3.82 -0.10
CA ILE A 111 -1.49 -2.41 -0.38
C ILE A 111 -0.24 -1.53 -0.21
N HIS A 112 0.59 -1.82 0.81
CA HIS A 112 1.83 -1.09 1.02
C HIS A 112 2.83 -1.30 -0.13
N ALA A 113 2.94 -2.52 -0.63
CA ALA A 113 3.76 -2.83 -1.81
C ALA A 113 3.25 -2.11 -3.07
N LEU A 114 1.93 -2.04 -3.28
CA LEU A 114 1.32 -1.27 -4.36
C LEU A 114 1.61 0.22 -4.24
N ALA A 115 1.39 0.81 -3.05
CA ALA A 115 1.70 2.22 -2.80
C ALA A 115 3.17 2.54 -3.09
N ARG A 116 4.10 1.65 -2.72
CA ARG A 116 5.52 1.76 -3.07
C ARG A 116 5.73 1.71 -4.59
N GLY A 117 5.10 0.79 -5.29
CA GLY A 117 5.18 0.70 -6.75
C GLY A 117 4.68 1.98 -7.44
N LEU A 118 3.59 2.56 -6.93
CA LEU A 118 3.06 3.84 -7.41
C LEU A 118 4.06 4.97 -7.19
N THR A 119 4.74 5.04 -6.04
CA THR A 119 5.83 6.01 -5.80
C THR A 119 6.94 5.88 -6.84
N GLU A 120 7.30 4.66 -7.24
CA GLU A 120 8.32 4.45 -8.26
C GLU A 120 7.85 4.90 -9.65
N ARG A 121 6.59 4.63 -10.00
CA ARG A 121 5.99 5.04 -11.28
C ARG A 121 5.83 6.55 -11.40
N ALA A 122 5.47 7.24 -10.32
CA ALA A 122 5.33 8.69 -10.29
C ALA A 122 6.60 9.45 -10.71
N ALA A 123 7.77 8.82 -10.55
CA ALA A 123 9.05 9.43 -10.91
C ALA A 123 9.47 9.16 -12.36
N THR A 124 8.66 8.44 -13.15
CA THR A 124 8.97 8.08 -14.55
C THR A 124 7.81 8.34 -15.51
N LEU A 125 6.57 8.32 -15.01
CA LEU A 125 5.37 8.61 -15.80
C LEU A 125 5.09 10.11 -15.81
N ASP A 126 4.46 10.57 -16.88
CA ASP A 126 3.78 11.87 -16.88
C ASP A 126 2.54 11.86 -15.96
N ALA A 127 1.95 13.03 -15.78
CA ALA A 127 0.85 13.24 -14.84
C ALA A 127 -0.41 12.41 -15.18
N ASP A 128 -0.77 12.33 -16.46
CA ASP A 128 -1.98 11.65 -16.92
C ASP A 128 -1.82 10.13 -16.85
N ALA A 129 -0.68 9.61 -17.31
CA ALA A 129 -0.34 8.21 -17.21
C ALA A 129 -0.24 7.75 -15.75
N TYR A 130 0.30 8.59 -14.86
CA TYR A 130 0.33 8.31 -13.43
C TYR A 130 -1.08 8.31 -12.82
N ALA A 131 -1.93 9.28 -13.16
CA ALA A 131 -3.31 9.35 -12.68
C ALA A 131 -4.12 8.12 -13.10
N ALA A 132 -3.97 7.68 -14.36
CA ALA A 132 -4.59 6.45 -14.85
C ALA A 132 -4.07 5.21 -14.09
N THR A 133 -2.77 5.12 -13.83
CA THR A 133 -2.17 4.03 -13.05
C THR A 133 -2.70 3.99 -11.61
N LEU A 134 -2.83 5.16 -10.97
CA LEU A 134 -3.41 5.27 -9.63
C LEU A 134 -4.88 4.83 -9.62
N ALA A 135 -5.67 5.26 -10.62
CA ALA A 135 -7.06 4.84 -10.75
C ALA A 135 -7.18 3.32 -10.90
N SER A 136 -6.38 2.69 -11.76
CA SER A 136 -6.36 1.21 -11.88
C SER A 136 -5.96 0.51 -10.60
N ALA A 137 -5.02 1.07 -9.82
CA ALA A 137 -4.64 0.51 -8.54
C ALA A 137 -5.78 0.56 -7.50
N LYS A 138 -6.57 1.63 -7.49
CA LYS A 138 -7.76 1.75 -6.64
C LYS A 138 -8.83 0.72 -7.01
N GLU A 139 -9.11 0.57 -8.31
CA GLU A 139 -10.05 -0.46 -8.81
C GLU A 139 -9.61 -1.88 -8.46
N LEU A 140 -8.30 -2.17 -8.49
CA LEU A 140 -7.79 -3.46 -8.04
C LEU A 140 -8.04 -3.66 -6.53
N ILE A 141 -7.82 -2.64 -5.71
CA ILE A 141 -8.04 -2.71 -4.26
C ILE A 141 -9.54 -2.95 -3.98
N SER A 142 -10.43 -2.14 -4.55
CA SER A 142 -11.87 -2.27 -4.35
C SER A 142 -12.41 -3.60 -4.89
N GLY A 143 -11.98 -4.00 -6.08
CA GLY A 143 -12.51 -5.16 -6.80
C GLY A 143 -11.89 -6.51 -6.43
N THR A 144 -10.69 -6.57 -5.84
CA THR A 144 -10.05 -7.85 -5.48
C THR A 144 -9.95 -8.09 -3.97
N LEU A 145 -9.69 -7.04 -3.18
CA LEU A 145 -9.54 -7.20 -1.73
C LEU A 145 -10.86 -7.09 -0.97
N PHE A 146 -11.80 -6.32 -1.49
CA PHE A 146 -13.11 -6.10 -0.87
C PHE A 146 -14.26 -6.81 -1.58
N ALA A 147 -14.05 -7.33 -2.79
CA ALA A 147 -15.04 -8.18 -3.42
C ALA A 147 -15.19 -9.50 -2.64
N ARG A 148 -16.44 -9.88 -2.39
CA ARG A 148 -16.75 -11.18 -1.79
C ARG A 148 -16.27 -12.28 -2.76
N PRO A 149 -15.48 -13.27 -2.30
CA PRO A 149 -15.16 -14.42 -3.13
C PRO A 149 -16.46 -15.01 -3.63
N ALA A 150 -16.62 -15.10 -4.95
CA ALA A 150 -17.71 -15.86 -5.53
C ALA A 150 -17.59 -17.27 -4.93
N THR A 151 -18.60 -17.70 -4.18
CA THR A 151 -18.68 -19.07 -3.69
C THR A 151 -18.64 -19.96 -4.92
N HIS A 152 -17.47 -20.52 -5.25
CA HIS A 152 -17.36 -21.46 -6.34
C HIS A 152 -18.28 -22.63 -6.00
N PRO A 153 -19.30 -22.93 -6.83
CA PRO A 153 -20.04 -24.17 -6.69
C PRO A 153 -19.01 -25.29 -6.79
N ARG A 154 -18.93 -26.08 -5.72
CA ARG A 154 -18.05 -27.24 -5.62
C ARG A 154 -18.33 -28.10 -6.86
N SER A 155 -17.41 -28.14 -7.81
CA SER A 155 -17.54 -28.93 -9.03
C SER A 155 -17.74 -30.38 -8.62
N THR A 156 -18.99 -30.85 -8.69
CA THR A 156 -19.33 -32.24 -8.47
C THR A 156 -18.68 -33.01 -9.61
N ALA A 157 -17.67 -33.83 -9.29
CA ALA A 157 -17.06 -34.74 -10.23
C ALA A 157 -18.16 -35.63 -10.84
N ARG A 158 -18.58 -35.30 -12.06
CA ARG A 158 -19.49 -36.10 -12.86
C ARG A 158 -18.74 -37.40 -13.21
N ARG A 159 -19.01 -38.46 -12.44
CA ARG A 159 -18.57 -39.83 -12.71
C ARG A 159 -18.86 -40.13 -14.18
N ARG A 160 -17.81 -40.27 -14.99
CA ARG A 160 -17.91 -40.88 -16.31
C ARG A 160 -18.09 -42.38 -16.08
N SER A 161 -19.28 -42.89 -16.39
CA SER A 161 -19.53 -44.32 -16.51
C SER A 161 -18.69 -44.84 -17.67
N THR A 162 -17.80 -45.78 -17.38
CA THR A 162 -17.09 -46.61 -18.37
C THR A 162 -18.10 -47.49 -19.12
N PRO A 163 -18.03 -47.62 -20.45
CA PRO A 163 -18.73 -48.68 -21.17
C PRO A 163 -18.08 -50.03 -20.86
N GLY A 164 -18.91 -51.05 -20.60
CA GLY A 164 -18.49 -52.43 -20.37
C GLY A 164 -18.00 -53.15 -21.64
N PRO A 165 -17.54 -54.41 -21.49
CA PRO A 165 -16.66 -55.13 -22.41
C PRO A 165 -17.28 -55.47 -23.78
#